data_AF-A0A7V6P1E7-F1
#
_entry.id   AF-A0A7V6P1E7-F1
#
_cell.length_a   1.000
_cell.length_b   1.000
_cell.length_c   1.000
_cell.angle_alpha   90.00
_cell.angle_beta   90.00
_cell.angle_gamma   90.00
#
_symmetry.space_group_name_H-M   'P 1'
#
loop_
_entity.id
_entity.type
_entity.pdbx_description
1 polymer ?
#
loop_
_entity_poly.entity_id
_entity_poly.type
_entity_poly.pdbx_seq_one_letter_code
_entity_poly.pdbx_strand_id
1 'polypeptide(L)'
;MYINLMCSRTSISAWGDLIYGYILFIAAFGWNKVLIFTFFTVFGGLLMGSVFASAHTITFFTGSANAFARIVLNFTTTFATYPEGIYKGALRWIVYSIIPAGFIVFLPRRIFSAFTFKNAALLVAIDIIYILFGYWFFQAGLKRYESGNLIVTKL
;
A
#
# COMPACT_ATOMS: atom_id res chain seq x y z
N MET A 1 -7.72 -17.69 0.46
CA MET A 1 -7.41 -17.31 1.85
C MET A 1 -6.89 -15.88 1.96
N TYR A 2 -5.76 -15.52 1.33
CA TYR A 2 -5.15 -14.18 1.43
C TYR A 2 -6.12 -13.01 1.18
N ILE A 3 -6.83 -13.01 0.04
CA ILE A 3 -7.80 -11.95 -0.31
C ILE A 3 -8.98 -11.91 0.69
N ASN A 4 -9.49 -13.08 1.09
CA ASN A 4 -10.60 -13.17 2.04
C ASN A 4 -10.20 -12.58 3.41
N LEU A 5 -8.97 -12.83 3.87
CA LEU A 5 -8.41 -12.21 5.08
C LEU A 5 -8.36 -10.69 4.97
N MET A 6 -7.92 -10.15 3.82
CA MET A 6 -7.88 -8.70 3.60
C MET A 6 -9.29 -8.07 3.59
N CYS A 7 -10.27 -8.74 3.00
CA CYS A 7 -11.66 -8.25 2.95
C CYS A 7 -12.44 -8.46 4.25
N SER A 8 -11.97 -9.32 5.16
CA SER A 8 -12.71 -9.69 6.38
C SER A 8 -12.90 -8.53 7.38
N ARG A 9 -12.06 -7.50 7.29
CA ARG A 9 -12.01 -6.37 8.23
C ARG A 9 -12.30 -5.02 7.55
N THR A 10 -12.99 -5.02 6.40
CA THR A 10 -13.35 -3.77 5.72
C THR A 10 -14.26 -2.93 6.61
N SER A 11 -13.89 -1.66 6.82
CA SER A 11 -14.65 -0.74 7.66
C SER A 11 -15.69 0.02 6.83
N ILE A 12 -16.85 0.31 7.44
CA ILE A 12 -17.88 1.17 6.84
C ILE A 12 -17.37 2.61 6.65
N SER A 13 -16.54 3.10 7.58
CA SER A 13 -15.93 4.44 7.47
C SER A 13 -15.10 4.59 6.19
N ALA A 14 -14.37 3.55 5.77
CA ALA A 14 -13.54 3.61 4.57
C ALA A 14 -14.36 3.85 3.29
N TRP A 15 -15.60 3.35 3.24
CA TRP A 15 -16.52 3.65 2.13
C TRP A 15 -16.95 5.11 2.13
N GLY A 16 -17.19 5.69 3.31
CA GLY A 16 -17.48 7.11 3.47
C GLY A 16 -16.32 7.98 2.98
N ASP A 17 -15.09 7.67 3.40
CA ASP A 17 -13.88 8.38 2.97
C ASP A 17 -13.68 8.30 1.45
N LEU A 18 -13.94 7.14 0.85
CA LEU A 18 -13.85 6.93 -0.59
C LEU A 18 -14.85 7.82 -1.34
N ILE A 19 -16.14 7.77 -0.96
CA ILE A 19 -17.20 8.59 -1.58
C ILE A 19 -16.90 10.07 -1.43
N TYR A 20 -16.51 10.50 -0.21
CA TYR A 20 -16.17 11.88 0.07
C TYR A 20 -14.98 12.36 -0.77
N GLY A 21 -13.98 11.51 -0.98
CA GLY A 21 -12.86 11.77 -1.89
C GLY A 21 -13.31 12.06 -3.32
N TYR A 22 -14.26 11.27 -3.87
CA TYR A 22 -14.82 11.54 -5.20
C TYR A 22 -15.63 12.83 -5.26
N ILE A 23 -16.42 13.13 -4.22
CA ILE A 23 -17.19 14.38 -4.14
C ILE A 23 -16.25 15.59 -4.19
N LEU A 24 -15.22 15.60 -3.33
CA LEU A 24 -14.21 16.66 -3.30
C LEU A 24 -13.47 16.77 -4.63
N PHE A 25 -13.12 15.64 -5.24
CA PHE A 25 -12.42 15.63 -6.51
C PHE A 25 -13.25 16.27 -7.63
N ILE A 26 -14.52 15.87 -7.77
CA ILE A 26 -15.43 16.42 -8.78
C ILE A 26 -15.70 17.90 -8.52
N ALA A 27 -15.86 18.31 -7.26
CA ALA A 27 -16.05 19.71 -6.89
C ALA A 27 -14.84 20.58 -7.26
N ALA A 28 -13.61 20.08 -7.12
CA ALA A 28 -12.39 20.83 -7.39
C ALA A 28 -11.93 20.80 -8.86
N PHE A 29 -12.09 19.68 -9.56
CA PHE A 29 -11.51 19.44 -10.89
C PHE A 29 -12.53 19.11 -11.98
N GLY A 30 -13.82 19.00 -11.63
CA GLY A 30 -14.89 18.61 -12.55
C GLY A 30 -14.80 17.15 -13.01
N TRP A 31 -15.62 16.81 -14.00
CA TRP A 31 -15.80 15.43 -14.47
C TRP A 31 -14.67 14.92 -15.40
N ASN A 32 -13.91 15.82 -16.01
CA ASN A 32 -12.98 15.51 -17.10
C ASN A 32 -11.83 14.56 -16.69
N LYS A 33 -11.48 14.52 -15.40
CA LYS A 33 -10.34 13.74 -14.89
C LYS A 33 -10.75 12.59 -13.96
N VAL A 34 -12.04 12.27 -13.86
CA VAL A 34 -12.56 11.25 -12.93
C VAL A 34 -12.01 9.86 -13.24
N LEU A 35 -11.86 9.49 -14.52
CA LEU A 35 -11.27 8.19 -14.90
C LEU A 35 -9.82 8.07 -14.44
N ILE A 36 -9.03 9.13 -14.61
CA ILE A 36 -7.64 9.18 -14.18
C ILE A 36 -7.55 9.12 -12.65
N PHE A 37 -8.42 9.85 -11.96
CA PHE A 37 -8.52 9.80 -10.50
C PHE A 37 -8.86 8.39 -10.02
N THR A 38 -9.87 7.75 -10.62
CA THR A 38 -10.28 6.37 -10.31
C THR A 38 -9.13 5.39 -10.46
N PHE A 39 -8.38 5.50 -11.56
CA PHE A 39 -7.18 4.69 -11.79
C PHE A 39 -6.19 4.83 -10.63
N PHE A 40 -5.87 6.04 -10.20
CA PHE A 40 -4.97 6.24 -9.05
C PHE A 40 -5.53 5.75 -7.73
N THR A 41 -6.82 5.93 -7.49
CA THR A 41 -7.46 5.44 -6.28
C THR A 41 -7.36 3.91 -6.18
N VAL A 42 -7.57 3.20 -7.29
CA VAL A 42 -7.47 1.73 -7.35
C VAL A 42 -6.02 1.27 -7.13
N PHE A 43 -5.09 1.71 -7.98
CA PHE A 43 -3.70 1.23 -7.92
C PHE A 43 -2.95 1.75 -6.68
N GLY A 44 -3.26 2.96 -6.20
CA GLY A 44 -2.75 3.47 -4.94
C GLY A 44 -3.27 2.68 -3.74
N GLY A 45 -4.55 2.31 -3.75
CA GLY A 45 -5.16 1.46 -2.72
C GLY A 45 -4.59 0.04 -2.69
N LEU A 46 -4.40 -0.58 -3.86
CA LEU A 46 -3.78 -1.91 -3.98
C LEU A 46 -2.33 -1.92 -3.47
N LEU A 47 -1.54 -0.91 -3.85
CA LEU A 47 -0.15 -0.79 -3.42
C LEU A 47 -0.06 -0.59 -1.90
N MET A 48 -0.91 0.27 -1.34
CA MET A 48 -0.96 0.47 0.10
C MET A 48 -1.43 -0.80 0.82
N GLY A 49 -2.45 -1.47 0.30
CA GLY A 49 -2.97 -2.72 0.85
C GLY A 49 -1.91 -3.83 0.90
N SER A 50 -1.19 -4.05 -0.19
CA SER A 50 -0.14 -5.09 -0.27
C SER A 50 1.01 -4.85 0.72
N VAL A 51 1.35 -3.58 0.98
CA VAL A 51 2.39 -3.18 1.93
C VAL A 51 1.96 -3.43 3.36
N PHE A 52 0.74 -3.02 3.72
CA PHE A 52 0.18 -3.32 5.03
C PHE A 52 0.02 -4.83 5.26
N ALA A 53 -0.43 -5.58 4.26
CA ALA A 53 -0.52 -7.03 4.34
C ALA A 53 0.85 -7.69 4.57
N SER A 54 1.89 -7.20 3.89
CA SER A 54 3.27 -7.66 4.09
C SER A 54 3.76 -7.36 5.50
N ALA A 55 3.50 -6.15 6.02
CA ALA A 55 3.86 -5.78 7.38
C ALA A 55 3.16 -6.66 8.43
N HIS A 56 1.86 -6.96 8.25
CA HIS A 56 1.11 -7.82 9.17
C HIS A 56 1.51 -9.30 9.09
N THR A 57 2.02 -9.75 7.94
CA THR A 57 2.55 -11.12 7.76
C THR A 57 3.70 -11.43 8.71
N ILE A 58 4.42 -10.41 9.18
CA ILE A 58 5.50 -10.56 10.18
C ILE A 58 4.98 -11.24 11.47
N THR A 59 3.68 -11.16 11.75
CA THR A 59 3.04 -11.83 12.90
C THR A 59 3.31 -13.33 12.92
N PHE A 60 3.40 -13.98 11.75
CA PHE A 60 3.70 -15.42 11.67
C PHE A 60 5.11 -15.78 12.16
N PHE A 61 6.03 -14.80 12.21
CA PHE A 61 7.41 -15.00 12.63
C PHE A 61 7.66 -14.56 14.07
N THR A 62 7.04 -13.46 14.50
CA THR A 62 7.32 -12.83 15.81
C THR A 62 6.18 -12.94 16.83
N GLY A 63 5.05 -13.55 16.46
CA GLY A 63 3.84 -13.63 17.29
C GLY A 63 3.02 -12.35 17.36
N SER A 64 3.62 -11.17 17.14
CA SER A 64 2.95 -9.88 17.06
C SER A 64 3.62 -8.95 16.05
N ALA A 65 2.87 -8.50 15.03
CA ALA A 65 3.31 -7.44 14.12
C ALA A 65 2.83 -6.04 14.49
N ASN A 66 2.16 -5.84 15.62
CA ASN A 66 1.53 -4.54 15.93
C ASN A 66 2.53 -3.38 15.96
N ALA A 67 3.73 -3.59 16.51
CA ALA A 67 4.77 -2.57 16.50
C ALA A 67 5.26 -2.26 15.07
N PHE A 68 5.44 -3.30 14.25
CA PHE A 68 5.91 -3.17 12.87
C PHE A 68 4.88 -2.49 11.96
N ALA A 69 3.61 -2.91 12.04
CA ALA A 69 2.52 -2.30 11.30
C ALA A 69 2.34 -0.82 11.68
N ARG A 70 2.47 -0.48 12.97
CA ARG A 70 2.40 0.91 13.44
C ARG A 70 3.57 1.76 12.92
N ILE A 71 4.77 1.19 12.86
CA ILE A 71 5.93 1.85 12.25
C ILE A 71 5.67 2.13 10.76
N VAL A 72 5.18 1.14 10.01
CA VAL A 72 4.85 1.31 8.58
C VAL A 72 3.77 2.36 8.37
N LEU A 73 2.71 2.37 9.18
CA LEU A 73 1.64 3.38 9.13
C LEU A 73 2.19 4.79 9.40
N ASN A 74 2.96 4.94 10.47
CA ASN A 74 3.51 6.24 10.87
C ASN A 74 4.45 6.78 9.79
N PHE A 75 5.33 5.94 9.26
CA PHE A 75 6.20 6.32 8.16
C PHE A 75 5.42 6.74 6.92
N THR A 76 4.43 5.94 6.51
CA THR A 76 3.60 6.24 5.34
C THR A 76 2.88 7.58 5.48
N THR A 77 2.28 7.85 6.64
CA THR A 77 1.58 9.10 6.95
C THR A 77 2.53 10.29 6.96
N THR A 78 3.68 10.13 7.59
CA THR A 78 4.74 11.15 7.66
C THR A 78 5.19 11.54 6.26
N PHE A 79 5.54 10.55 5.42
CA PHE A 79 6.00 10.81 4.06
C PHE A 79 4.90 11.34 3.13
N ALA A 80 3.63 11.01 3.37
CA ALA A 80 2.51 11.59 2.64
C ALA A 80 2.29 13.07 2.94
N THR A 81 2.69 13.53 4.13
CA THR A 81 2.52 14.92 4.56
C THR A 81 3.70 15.80 4.14
N TYR A 82 4.89 15.22 3.92
CA TYR A 82 6.09 15.97 3.54
C TYR A 82 6.27 16.11 2.01
N PRO A 83 6.52 17.34 1.50
CA PRO A 83 6.71 17.56 0.08
C PRO A 83 7.98 16.88 -0.48
N GLU A 84 7.90 16.51 -1.76
CA GLU A 84 8.88 15.72 -2.53
C GLU A 84 10.34 16.22 -2.44
N GLY A 85 10.54 17.52 -2.20
CA GLY A 85 11.85 18.19 -2.23
C GLY A 85 12.64 18.20 -0.92
N ILE A 86 12.06 17.72 0.20
CA ILE A 86 12.73 17.76 1.50
C ILE A 86 13.85 16.71 1.58
N TYR A 87 13.65 15.54 0.97
CA TYR A 87 14.60 14.43 1.06
C TYR A 87 15.60 14.48 -0.10
N LYS A 88 16.88 14.70 0.21
CA LYS A 88 17.99 14.71 -0.77
C LYS A 88 18.90 13.47 -0.60
N GLY A 89 19.55 13.06 -1.69
CA GLY A 89 20.59 12.02 -1.68
C GLY A 89 20.09 10.62 -1.30
N ALA A 90 20.85 9.92 -0.45
CA ALA A 90 20.58 8.54 -0.02
C ALA A 90 19.24 8.38 0.73
N LEU A 91 18.83 9.43 1.46
CA LEU A 91 17.56 9.41 2.18
C LEU A 91 16.37 9.36 1.23
N ARG A 92 16.47 10.00 0.05
CA ARG A 92 15.45 9.90 -1.00
C ARG A 92 15.32 8.46 -1.52
N TRP A 93 16.44 7.77 -1.74
CA TRP A 93 16.42 6.37 -2.18
C TRP A 93 15.78 5.45 -1.15
N ILE A 94 16.11 5.63 0.13
CA ILE A 94 15.49 4.86 1.21
C ILE A 94 13.98 5.10 1.27
N VAL A 95 13.56 6.37 1.22
CA VAL A 95 12.15 6.76 1.30
C VAL A 95 11.35 6.30 0.08
N TYR A 96 11.94 6.30 -1.11
CA TYR A 96 11.24 5.88 -2.33
C TYR A 96 11.26 4.36 -2.55
N SER A 97 12.27 3.64 -2.05
CA SER A 97 12.42 2.20 -2.29
C SER A 97 11.94 1.33 -1.12
N ILE A 98 12.14 1.75 0.13
CA ILE A 98 11.76 0.95 1.32
C ILE A 98 10.29 1.18 1.68
N ILE A 99 9.79 2.39 1.46
CA ILE A 99 8.40 2.75 1.77
C ILE A 99 7.73 3.24 0.49
N PRO A 100 6.72 2.53 -0.04
CA PRO A 100 6.07 2.93 -1.30
C PRO A 100 5.25 4.23 -1.21
N ALA A 101 5.32 4.95 -0.08
CA ALA A 101 4.77 6.30 0.08
C ALA A 101 5.21 7.24 -1.05
N GLY A 102 6.45 7.09 -1.55
CA GLY A 102 6.92 7.88 -2.69
C GLY A 102 6.11 7.65 -3.97
N PHE A 103 5.69 6.41 -4.22
CA PHE A 103 4.86 6.06 -5.38
C PHE A 103 3.38 6.40 -5.17
N ILE A 104 2.88 6.25 -3.94
CA ILE A 104 1.50 6.57 -3.58
C ILE A 104 1.23 8.08 -3.66
N VAL A 105 2.23 8.92 -3.33
CA VAL A 105 2.02 10.37 -3.15
C VAL A 105 2.56 11.18 -4.33
N PHE A 106 3.76 10.87 -4.81
CA PHE A 106 4.42 11.72 -5.82
C PHE A 106 4.00 11.37 -7.25
N LEU A 107 3.62 10.12 -7.50
CA LEU A 107 3.22 9.69 -8.84
C LEU A 107 1.88 10.31 -9.27
N PRO A 108 0.81 10.31 -8.44
CA PRO A 108 -0.44 10.98 -8.79
C PRO A 108 -0.22 12.47 -9.03
N ARG A 109 0.62 13.14 -8.21
CA ARG A 109 0.94 14.57 -8.38
C ARG A 109 1.57 14.88 -9.73
N ARG A 110 2.60 14.11 -10.12
CA ARG A 110 3.29 14.28 -11.42
C ARG A 110 2.36 14.00 -12.60
N ILE A 111 1.47 13.03 -12.46
CA ILE A 111 0.54 12.65 -13.53
C ILE A 111 -0.63 13.66 -13.63
N PHE A 112 -1.07 14.24 -12.52
CA PHE A 112 -2.04 15.33 -12.51
C PHE A 112 -1.53 16.59 -13.22
N SER A 113 -0.23 16.88 -13.10
CA SER A 113 0.41 17.97 -13.84
C SER A 113 0.65 17.63 -15.31
N ALA A 114 1.08 16.40 -15.62
CA ALA A 114 1.32 15.95 -16.98
C ALA A 114 1.14 14.43 -17.08
N PHE A 115 0.02 13.98 -17.65
CA PHE A 115 -0.22 12.57 -17.86
C PHE A 115 0.77 12.01 -18.88
N THR A 116 1.43 10.91 -18.52
CA THR A 116 2.32 10.19 -19.42
C THR A 116 2.11 8.71 -19.21
N PHE A 117 1.89 7.98 -20.31
CA PHE A 117 1.69 6.53 -20.30
C PHE A 117 2.80 5.79 -19.54
N LYS A 118 4.04 6.28 -19.66
CA LYS A 118 5.21 5.77 -18.91
C LYS A 118 5.01 5.76 -17.40
N ASN A 119 4.44 6.83 -16.82
CA ASN A 119 4.24 6.92 -15.38
C ASN A 119 3.08 6.01 -14.93
N ALA A 120 2.01 5.91 -15.72
CA ALA A 120 0.92 4.98 -15.44
C ALA A 120 1.40 3.51 -15.48
N ALA A 121 2.18 3.14 -16.51
CA ALA A 121 2.75 1.80 -16.63
C ALA A 121 3.71 1.48 -15.48
N LEU A 122 4.50 2.46 -15.03
CA LEU A 122 5.38 2.31 -13.86
C LEU A 122 4.60 2.02 -12.58
N LEU A 123 3.47 2.72 -12.34
CA LEU A 123 2.61 2.46 -11.19
C LEU A 123 2.11 1.01 -11.18
N VAL A 124 1.56 0.57 -12.32
CA VAL A 124 1.01 -0.78 -12.47
C VAL A 124 2.11 -1.83 -12.26
N ALA A 125 3.29 -1.64 -12.83
CA ALA A 125 4.40 -2.56 -12.67
C ALA A 125 4.83 -2.70 -11.21
N ILE A 126 4.94 -1.58 -10.49
CA ILE A 126 5.30 -1.57 -9.07
C ILE A 126 4.21 -2.25 -8.23
N ASP A 127 2.95 -1.95 -8.51
CA ASP A 127 1.83 -2.54 -7.78
C ASP A 127 1.80 -4.07 -7.94
N ILE A 128 1.99 -4.58 -9.17
CA ILE A 128 2.13 -6.02 -9.43
C ILE A 128 3.27 -6.62 -8.63
N ILE A 129 4.45 -5.98 -8.60
CA ILE A 129 5.60 -6.47 -7.83
C ILE A 129 5.27 -6.59 -6.34
N TYR A 130 4.65 -5.56 -5.76
CA TYR A 130 4.30 -5.56 -4.34
C TYR A 130 3.18 -6.55 -3.99
N ILE A 131 2.18 -6.72 -4.86
CA ILE A 131 1.12 -7.73 -4.69
C ILE A 131 1.73 -9.14 -4.71
N LEU A 132 2.58 -9.43 -5.70
CA LEU A 132 3.25 -10.73 -5.80
C LEU A 132 4.17 -10.98 -4.61
N PHE A 133 4.93 -9.98 -4.20
CA PHE A 133 5.79 -10.05 -3.02
C PHE A 133 4.98 -10.32 -1.74
N GLY A 134 3.91 -9.56 -1.52
CA GLY A 134 3.05 -9.71 -0.34
C GLY A 134 2.37 -11.08 -0.29
N TYR A 135 1.90 -11.58 -1.44
CA TYR A 135 1.34 -12.93 -1.54
C TYR A 135 2.39 -14.01 -1.24
N TRP A 136 3.57 -13.93 -1.86
CA TRP A 136 4.66 -14.87 -1.63
C TRP A 136 5.11 -14.86 -0.16
N PHE A 137 5.26 -13.66 0.42
CA PHE A 137 5.67 -13.48 1.81
C PHE A 137 4.64 -14.06 2.78
N PHE A 138 3.35 -13.85 2.51
CA PHE A 138 2.25 -14.45 3.28
C PHE A 138 2.31 -15.97 3.25
N GLN A 139 2.50 -16.58 2.08
CA GLN A 139 2.60 -18.03 1.94
C GLN A 139 3.83 -18.60 2.66
N ALA A 140 4.96 -17.90 2.59
CA ALA A 140 6.18 -18.28 3.33
C ALA A 140 5.96 -18.23 4.85
N GLY A 141 5.29 -17.19 5.35
CA GLY A 141 4.92 -17.07 6.76
C GLY A 141 3.96 -18.17 7.22
N LEU A 142 2.93 -18.46 6.42
CA LEU A 142 1.94 -19.50 6.73
C LEU A 142 2.57 -20.89 6.85
N LYS A 143 3.41 -21.29 5.88
CA LYS A 143 4.12 -22.58 5.92
C LYS A 143 4.97 -22.76 7.17
N ARG A 144 5.65 -21.69 7.60
CA ARG A 144 6.45 -21.71 8.82
C ARG A 144 5.57 -21.90 10.06
N TYR A 145 4.47 -21.15 10.14
CA TYR A 145 3.52 -21.25 11.25
C TYR A 145 2.92 -22.66 11.38
N GLU A 146 2.49 -23.26 10.26
CA GLU A 146 1.95 -24.62 10.23
C GLU A 146 3.01 -25.67 10.64
N SER A 147 4.24 -25.53 10.16
CA SER A 147 5.33 -26.45 10.52
C SER A 147 5.69 -26.41 12.01
N GLY A 148 5.62 -25.23 12.64
CA GLY A 148 5.84 -25.08 14.08
C GLY A 148 4.70 -25.68 14.92
N ASN A 149 3.46 -25.55 14.46
CA ASN A 149 2.29 -26.10 15.14
C ASN A 149 2.28 -27.65 15.13
N LEU A 150 2.77 -28.27 14.06
CA LEU A 150 2.92 -29.73 13.96
C LEU A 150 3.92 -30.31 14.97
N ILE A 151 4.92 -29.53 15.39
CA ILE A 151 5.88 -29.94 16.43
C ILE A 151 5.22 -29.92 17.80
N VAL A 152 4.40 -28.90 18.09
CA VAL A 152 3.66 -28.79 19.36
C VAL A 152 2.60 -29.88 19.49
N THR A 153 1.95 -30.28 18.39
CA THR A 153 0.89 -31.31 18.43
C THR A 153 1.45 -32.73 18.58
N LYS A 154 2.77 -32.93 18.44
CA LYS A 154 3.45 -34.23 18.60
C LYS A 154 4.15 -34.42 19.94
N LEU A 155 4.09 -33.43 20.84
CA LEU A 155 4.57 -33.50 22.22
C LEU A 155 3.39 -33.80 23.16
#